data_AF-A0A067N0B1-F1
#
_entry.id   AF-A0A067N0B1-F1
#
_cell.length_a   1.000
_cell.length_b   1.000
_cell.length_c   1.000
_cell.angle_alpha   90.00
_cell.angle_beta   90.00
_cell.angle_gamma   90.00
#
_symmetry.space_group_name_H-M   'P 1'
#
loop_
_entity.id
_entity.type
_entity.pdbx_description
1 polymer ?
#
loop_
_entity_poly.entity_id
_entity_poly.type
_entity_poly.pdbx_seq_one_letter_code
_entity_poly.pdbx_strand_id
1 'polypeptide(L)'
;MDSNTMALTKLSLHLQVLCMGAGLAICCGALCWDKSRQIGLEDFQKMHEHYVESGTGARVSAAIKEGFDDIGPYDTMGQRAKLLQIILDNKVTGV
;
A
#
# COMPACT_ATOMS: atom_id res chain seq x y z
N MET A 1 7.27 18.80 -6.59
CA MET A 1 6.95 18.88 -5.15
C MET A 1 5.45 18.89 -5.05
N ASP A 2 4.92 17.72 -4.75
CA ASP A 2 3.59 17.29 -5.17
C ASP A 2 2.79 17.02 -3.89
N SER A 3 1.48 17.24 -3.92
CA SER A 3 0.63 17.22 -2.72
C SER A 3 0.70 15.89 -1.94
N ASN A 4 1.07 14.79 -2.61
CA ASN A 4 1.32 13.49 -1.97
C ASN A 4 2.58 13.47 -1.10
N THR A 5 3.64 14.19 -1.48
CA THR A 5 4.88 14.30 -0.69
C THR A 5 4.66 15.09 0.61
N MET A 6 3.76 16.08 0.60
CA MET A 6 3.39 16.86 1.80
C MET A 6 2.46 16.10 2.76
N ALA A 7 1.67 15.15 2.27
CA ALA A 7 0.73 14.40 3.11
C ALA A 7 1.40 13.28 3.94
N LEU A 8 2.59 12.85 3.53
CA LEU A 8 3.39 11.83 4.21
C LEU A 8 4.28 12.41 5.31
N THR A 9 4.80 13.63 5.17
CA THR A 9 5.67 14.27 6.18
C THR A 9 4.95 14.67 7.46
N LYS A 10 3.62 14.65 7.48
CA LYS A 10 2.79 14.89 8.68
C LYS A 10 2.43 13.60 9.42
N LEU A 11 2.95 12.45 8.99
CA LEU A 11 2.58 11.14 9.50
C LEU A 11 3.70 10.54 10.35
N SER A 12 3.34 9.86 11.45
CA SER A 12 4.30 9.11 12.25
C SER A 12 5.09 8.13 11.37
N LEU A 13 6.39 7.95 11.66
CA LEU A 13 7.27 7.06 10.91
C LEU A 13 6.67 5.65 10.81
N HIS A 14 6.03 5.18 11.88
CA HIS A 14 5.35 3.90 11.92
C HIS A 14 4.28 3.79 10.84
N LEU A 15 3.47 4.83 10.68
CA LEU A 15 2.36 4.85 9.74
C LEU A 15 2.84 5.01 8.29
N GLN A 16 3.95 5.74 8.06
CA GLN A 16 4.60 5.79 6.74
C GLN A 16 5.09 4.41 6.30
N VAL A 17 5.76 3.67 7.21
CA VAL A 17 6.22 2.30 6.94
C VAL A 17 5.03 1.37 6.67
N LEU A 18 3.92 1.54 7.38
CA LEU A 18 2.71 0.76 7.15
C LEU A 18 2.11 1.04 5.77
N CYS A 19 2.03 2.31 5.35
CA CYS A 19 1.58 2.69 4.01
C CYS A 19 2.47 2.12 2.91
N MET A 20 3.80 2.18 3.08
CA MET A 20 4.74 1.59 2.14
C MET A 20 4.59 0.06 2.06
N GLY A 21 4.51 -0.61 3.20
CA GLY A 21 4.33 -2.06 3.26
C GLY A 21 3.02 -2.52 2.61
N ALA A 22 1.92 -1.81 2.85
CA ALA A 22 0.64 -2.09 2.23
C ALA A 22 0.68 -1.89 0.70
N GLY A 23 1.28 -0.79 0.22
CA GLY A 23 1.44 -0.54 -1.21
C GLY A 23 2.27 -1.63 -1.90
N LEU A 24 3.39 -2.04 -1.28
CA LEU A 24 4.22 -3.15 -1.77
C LEU A 24 3.43 -4.46 -1.84
N ALA A 25 2.67 -4.79 -0.81
CA ALA A 25 1.85 -6.00 -0.78
C ALA A 25 0.78 -6.01 -1.88
N ILE A 26 0.15 -4.86 -2.16
CA ILE A 26 -0.84 -4.70 -3.24
C ILE A 26 -0.18 -4.92 -4.60
N CYS A 27 0.94 -4.22 -4.88
CA CYS A 27 1.65 -4.35 -6.17
C CYS A 27 2.16 -5.78 -6.40
N CYS A 28 2.80 -6.38 -5.39
CA CYS A 28 3.28 -7.75 -5.48
C CYS A 28 2.12 -8.75 -5.60
N GLY A 29 1.03 -8.54 -4.87
CA GLY A 29 -0.17 -9.36 -4.97
C GLY A 29 -0.77 -9.36 -6.37
N ALA A 30 -0.85 -8.18 -7.01
CA ALA A 30 -1.32 -8.03 -8.38
C ALA A 30 -0.43 -8.79 -9.38
N LEU A 31 0.90 -8.65 -9.25
CA LEU A 31 1.86 -9.32 -10.14
C LEU A 31 1.90 -10.84 -9.93
N CYS A 32 1.78 -11.32 -8.69
CA CYS A 32 1.73 -12.75 -8.39
C CYS A 32 0.40 -13.39 -8.81
N TRP A 33 -0.68 -12.60 -8.91
CA TRP A 33 -1.98 -13.09 -9.37
C TRP A 33 -2.02 -13.29 -10.88
N ASP A 34 -1.31 -12.46 -11.62
CA ASP A 34 -1.15 -12.63 -13.05
C ASP A 34 -0.23 -13.84 -13.32
N LYS A 35 -0.77 -14.87 -13.96
CA LYS A 35 -0.20 -16.24 -13.98
C LYS A 35 1.06 -16.39 -14.86
N SER A 36 1.81 -15.33 -15.15
CA SER A 36 2.85 -15.37 -16.18
C SER A 36 4.20 -14.84 -15.73
N ARG A 37 5.19 -15.75 -15.89
CA ARG A 37 6.63 -15.49 -16.01
C ARG A 37 7.32 -14.88 -14.80
N GLN A 38 8.64 -14.92 -14.89
CA GLN A 38 9.56 -14.32 -13.94
C GLN A 38 9.24 -12.82 -13.84
N ILE A 39 8.71 -12.39 -12.69
CA ILE A 39 8.41 -10.99 -12.40
C ILE A 39 9.74 -10.23 -12.36
N GLY A 40 9.92 -9.31 -13.30
CA GLY A 40 11.09 -8.45 -13.40
C GLY A 40 10.90 -7.12 -12.67
N LEU A 41 12.00 -6.36 -12.60
CA LEU A 41 11.97 -4.99 -12.07
C LEU A 41 11.03 -4.09 -12.88
N GLU A 42 10.98 -4.25 -14.21
CA GLU A 42 10.14 -3.45 -15.10
C GLU A 42 8.64 -3.69 -14.85
N ASP A 43 8.26 -4.94 -14.56
CA ASP A 43 6.86 -5.28 -14.24
C ASP A 43 6.44 -4.63 -12.93
N PHE A 44 7.33 -4.63 -11.94
CA PHE A 44 7.10 -3.94 -10.67
C PHE A 44 6.99 -2.42 -10.85
N GLN A 45 7.87 -1.81 -11.66
CA GLN A 45 7.83 -0.37 -11.93
C GLN A 45 6.50 0.04 -12.58
N LYS A 46 6.06 -0.68 -13.63
CA LYS A 46 4.78 -0.42 -14.29
C LYS A 46 3.59 -0.59 -13.34
N MET A 47 3.61 -1.65 -12.52
CA MET A 47 2.56 -1.87 -11.52
C MET A 47 2.53 -0.75 -10.47
N HIS A 48 3.71 -0.30 -10.02
CA HIS A 48 3.81 0.79 -9.05
C HIS A 48 3.34 2.13 -9.64
N GLU A 49 3.69 2.43 -10.89
CA GLU A 49 3.17 3.60 -11.61
C GLU A 49 1.64 3.54 -11.69
N HIS A 50 1.08 2.40 -12.10
CA HIS A 50 -0.37 2.21 -12.14
C HIS A 50 -1.03 2.34 -10.75
N TYR A 51 -0.39 1.83 -9.70
CA TYR A 51 -0.85 1.99 -8.31
C TYR A 51 -0.92 3.47 -7.89
N VAL A 52 0.05 4.29 -8.31
CA VAL A 52 0.07 5.73 -8.04
C VAL A 52 -0.99 6.45 -8.87
N GLU A 53 -1.06 6.19 -10.17
CA GLU A 53 -1.98 6.86 -11.10
C GLU A 53 -3.45 6.53 -10.82
N SER A 54 -3.76 5.30 -10.39
CA SER A 54 -5.12 4.88 -10.03
C SER A 54 -5.66 5.56 -8.76
N GLY A 55 -4.83 6.31 -8.02
CA GLY A 55 -5.19 6.89 -6.74
C GLY A 55 -5.30 5.88 -5.60
N THR A 56 -4.92 4.62 -5.84
CA THR A 56 -4.97 3.55 -4.83
C THR A 56 -4.07 3.87 -3.65
N GLY A 57 -2.89 4.47 -3.89
CA GLY A 57 -2.01 4.93 -2.80
C GLY A 57 -2.64 5.94 -1.86
N ALA A 58 -3.47 6.85 -2.36
CA ALA A 58 -4.19 7.82 -1.53
C ALA A 58 -5.27 7.13 -0.68
N ARG A 59 -6.02 6.18 -1.27
CA ARG A 59 -7.05 5.40 -0.56
C ARG A 59 -6.46 4.52 0.54
N VAL A 60 -5.37 3.81 0.25
CA VAL A 60 -4.65 2.99 1.24
C VAL A 60 -4.14 3.85 2.38
N SER A 61 -3.53 5.00 2.07
CA SER A 61 -3.04 5.93 3.09
C SER A 61 -4.16 6.48 3.97
N ALA A 62 -5.33 6.79 3.39
CA ALA A 62 -6.49 7.24 4.15
C ALA A 62 -7.05 6.13 5.06
N ALA A 63 -7.21 4.91 4.53
CA ALA A 63 -7.71 3.76 5.28
C ALA A 63 -6.76 3.37 6.42
N ILE A 64 -5.44 3.48 6.21
CA ILE A 64 -4.44 3.26 7.25
C ILE A 64 -4.53 4.35 8.33
N LYS A 65 -4.67 5.63 7.96
CA LYS A 65 -4.84 6.74 8.92
C LYS A 65 -6.10 6.61 9.77
N GLU A 66 -7.21 6.16 9.17
CA GLU A 66 -8.44 5.88 9.92
C GLU A 66 -8.32 4.59 10.74
N GLY A 67 -7.50 3.66 10.27
CA GLY A 67 -7.40 2.33 10.82
C GLY A 67 -6.46 2.17 12.02
N PHE A 68 -5.45 3.03 12.11
CA PHE A 68 -4.30 2.86 13.00
C PHE A 68 -3.93 4.19 13.68
N ASP A 69 -3.67 4.12 14.98
CA ASP A 69 -3.20 5.28 15.75
C ASP A 69 -1.73 5.59 15.44
N ASP A 70 -1.32 6.87 15.50
CA ASP A 70 0.04 7.33 15.19
C ASP A 70 1.16 6.81 16.14
N ILE A 71 0.80 6.08 17.21
CA ILE A 71 1.64 5.87 18.41
C ILE A 71 2.14 4.42 18.56
N GLY A 72 1.53 3.44 17.88
CA GLY A 72 1.65 2.04 18.31
C GLY A 72 2.54 1.14 17.44
N PRO A 73 3.18 0.10 18.02
CA PRO A 73 3.50 -1.08 17.24
C PRO A 73 2.21 -1.74 16.74
N TYR A 74 2.12 -2.00 15.44
CA TYR A 74 0.93 -2.54 14.78
C TYR A 74 0.92 -4.08 14.73
N ASP A 75 1.33 -4.71 15.83
CA ASP A 75 1.69 -6.13 15.83
C ASP A 75 0.59 -7.07 16.33
N THR A 76 -0.49 -6.52 16.89
CA THR A 76 -1.56 -7.36 17.44
C THR A 76 -2.29 -8.12 16.33
N MET A 77 -2.89 -9.27 16.66
CA MET A 77 -3.64 -10.07 15.68
C MET A 77 -4.79 -9.27 15.03
N GLY A 78 -5.47 -8.41 15.80
CA GLY A 78 -6.53 -7.53 15.28
C GLY A 78 -6.01 -6.48 14.31
N GLN A 79 -4.86 -5.86 14.61
CA GLN A 79 -4.21 -4.89 13.73
C GLN A 79 -3.70 -5.54 12.43
N ARG A 80 -3.13 -6.74 12.51
CA ARG A 80 -2.71 -7.51 11.32
C ARG A 80 -3.89 -7.87 10.43
N ALA A 81 -5.00 -8.32 11.02
CA ALA A 81 -6.23 -8.63 10.28
C ALA A 81 -6.80 -7.38 9.60
N LYS A 82 -6.80 -6.24 10.29
CA LYS A 82 -7.23 -4.95 9.75
C LYS A 82 -6.34 -4.49 8.58
N LEU A 83 -5.02 -4.62 8.72
CA LEU A 83 -4.08 -4.31 7.63
C LEU A 83 -4.34 -5.19 6.41
N LEU A 84 -4.55 -6.49 6.63
CA LEU A 84 -4.86 -7.42 5.56
C LEU A 84 -6.18 -7.05 4.85
N GLN A 85 -7.22 -6.66 5.60
CA GLN A 85 -8.46 -6.17 5.01
C GLN A 85 -8.23 -4.93 4.13
N ILE A 86 -7.48 -3.94 4.61
CA ILE A 86 -7.15 -2.74 3.82
C ILE A 86 -6.45 -3.11 2.51
N ILE A 87 -5.48 -4.04 2.56
CA ILE A 87 -4.77 -4.52 1.37
C ILE A 87 -5.73 -5.19 0.38
N LEU A 88 -6.62 -6.05 0.87
CA LEU A 88 -7.56 -6.79 0.02
C LEU A 88 -8.64 -5.87 -0.60
N ASP A 89 -9.12 -4.88 0.15
CA ASP A 89 -10.11 -3.91 -0.30
C ASP A 89 -9.55 -2.92 -1.33
N ASN A 90 -8.23 -2.70 -1.30
CA ASN A 90 -7.52 -1.82 -2.22
C ASN A 90 -6.70 -2.61 -3.26
N LYS A 91 -7.04 -3.88 -3.50
CA LYS A 91 -6.37 -4.68 -4.52
C LYS A 91 -6.45 -3.98 -5.87
N VAL A 92 -5.33 -3.95 -6.57
CA VAL A 92 -5.26 -3.50 -7.96
C VAL A 92 -5.23 -4.75 -8.82
N THR A 93 -6.12 -4.83 -9.80
CA THR A 93 -6.06 -5.86 -10.84
C THR A 93 -5.16 -5.36 -11.96
N GLY A 94 -4.37 -6.25 -12.56
CA GLY A 94 -3.31 -5.89 -13.52
C GLY A 94 -3.73 -4.95 -14.66
N VAL A 95 -2.73 -4.24 -15.18
CA VAL A 95 -2.77 -3.38 -16.38
C VAL A 95 -2.93 -4.22 -17.63
#